data_AF-A0A0D8FRI4-F1
#
_entry.id   AF-A0A0D8FRI4-F1
#
_cell.length_a   1.000
_cell.length_b   1.000
_cell.length_c   1.000
_cell.angle_alpha   90.00
_cell.angle_beta   90.00
_cell.angle_gamma   90.00
#
_symmetry.space_group_name_H-M   'P 1'
#
loop_
_entity.id
_entity.type
_entity.pdbx_description
1 polymer ?
#
loop_
_entity_poly.entity_id
_entity_poly.type
_entity_poly.pdbx_seq_one_letter_code
_entity_poly.pdbx_strand_id
1 'polypeptide(L)'
;MSKRTLDLKLLSFTSIVALLIEFIFGTANVLYVTIAPRNPWGASHPIAVLYIHVIIGLALLINGIMMINASLEQPEAGALGHTIVGVAGIIIAIAAGLAFVNGGGRSNLLSLIMALGFTLALFAYAFLLYHLSRTSPKQTDA
;
A
#
# COMPACT_ATOMS: atom_id res chain seq x y z
N MET A 1 -5.70 2.52 26.77
CA MET A 1 -5.24 2.72 25.37
C MET A 1 -6.05 3.87 24.79
N SER A 2 -5.42 4.86 24.13
CA SER A 2 -6.18 5.96 23.50
C SER A 2 -6.98 5.41 22.30
N LYS A 3 -8.18 5.94 22.06
CA LYS A 3 -9.01 5.55 20.90
C LYS A 3 -8.23 5.69 19.57
N ARG A 4 -7.34 6.68 19.50
CA ARG A 4 -6.54 6.99 18.31
C ARG A 4 -5.39 6.01 18.06
N THR A 5 -4.78 5.44 19.11
CA THR A 5 -3.80 4.36 18.94
C THR A 5 -4.46 3.10 18.38
N LEU A 6 -5.72 2.83 18.76
CA LEU A 6 -6.53 1.77 18.16
C LEU A 6 -6.79 2.06 16.68
N ASP A 7 -7.14 3.31 16.35
CA ASP A 7 -7.35 3.74 14.97
C ASP A 7 -6.08 3.52 14.12
N LEU A 8 -4.89 3.93 14.59
CA LEU A 8 -3.62 3.70 13.88
C LEU A 8 -3.29 2.21 13.70
N LYS A 9 -3.53 1.37 14.71
CA LYS A 9 -3.36 -0.08 14.61
C LYS A 9 -4.28 -0.67 13.56
N LEU A 10 -5.56 -0.28 13.59
CA LEU A 10 -6.55 -0.74 12.63
C LEU A 10 -6.18 -0.32 11.21
N LEU A 11 -5.85 0.96 11.00
CA LEU A 11 -5.42 1.49 9.71
C LEU A 11 -4.17 0.76 9.18
N SER A 12 -3.19 0.49 10.05
CA SER A 12 -1.97 -0.26 9.67
C SER A 12 -2.30 -1.70 9.29
N PHE A 13 -3.13 -2.37 10.07
CA PHE A 13 -3.56 -3.74 9.81
C PHE A 13 -4.35 -3.85 8.50
N THR A 14 -5.32 -2.96 8.27
CA THR A 14 -6.09 -2.93 7.02
C THR A 14 -5.21 -2.62 5.83
N SER A 15 -4.23 -1.72 5.96
CA SER A 15 -3.23 -1.46 4.90
C SER A 15 -2.43 -2.70 4.57
N ILE A 16 -1.94 -3.45 5.56
CA ILE A 16 -1.17 -4.68 5.33
C ILE A 16 -2.00 -5.71 4.57
N VAL A 17 -3.25 -5.95 4.98
CA VAL A 17 -4.15 -6.89 4.31
C VAL A 17 -4.43 -6.44 2.86
N ALA A 18 -4.75 -5.16 2.66
CA ALA A 18 -4.98 -4.61 1.32
C ALA A 18 -3.73 -4.67 0.44
N LEU A 19 -2.54 -4.43 0.99
CA LEU A 19 -1.26 -4.61 0.29
C LEU A 19 -1.06 -6.07 -0.16
N LEU A 20 -1.35 -7.05 0.69
CA LEU A 20 -1.25 -8.47 0.31
C LEU A 20 -2.23 -8.82 -0.82
N ILE A 21 -3.45 -8.26 -0.78
CA ILE A 21 -4.42 -8.40 -1.87
C ILE A 21 -3.86 -7.76 -3.15
N GLU A 22 -3.33 -6.54 -3.06
CA GLU A 22 -2.69 -5.83 -4.18
C GLU A 22 -1.55 -6.62 -4.81
N PHE A 23 -0.76 -7.33 -4.01
CA PHE A 23 0.31 -8.18 -4.54
C PHE A 23 -0.24 -9.31 -5.42
N ILE A 24 -1.37 -9.91 -5.02
CA ILE A 24 -2.05 -10.95 -5.81
C ILE A 24 -2.58 -10.35 -7.12
N PHE A 25 -3.27 -9.20 -7.06
CA PHE A 25 -3.79 -8.52 -8.26
C PHE A 25 -2.69 -8.02 -9.19
N GLY A 26 -1.63 -7.43 -8.64
CA GLY A 26 -0.44 -6.99 -9.40
C GLY A 26 0.24 -8.15 -10.11
N THR A 27 0.43 -9.27 -9.40
CA THR A 27 0.96 -10.51 -10.01
C THR A 27 0.03 -11.04 -11.10
N ALA A 28 -1.28 -11.06 -10.86
CA ALA A 28 -2.25 -11.50 -11.85
C ALA A 28 -2.24 -10.62 -13.10
N ASN A 29 -2.07 -9.30 -12.94
CA ASN A 29 -1.94 -8.37 -14.05
C ASN A 29 -0.67 -8.64 -14.89
N VAL A 30 0.46 -8.95 -14.25
CA VAL A 30 1.71 -9.27 -14.96
C VAL A 30 1.64 -10.62 -15.69
N LEU A 31 1.00 -11.63 -15.10
CA LEU A 31 1.01 -13.00 -15.62
C LEU A 31 -0.13 -13.31 -16.60
N TYR A 32 -1.31 -12.72 -16.39
CA TYR A 32 -2.54 -13.15 -17.06
C TYR A 32 -3.27 -12.05 -17.84
N VAL A 33 -2.94 -10.77 -17.61
CA VAL A 33 -3.61 -9.65 -18.29
C VAL A 33 -2.77 -9.14 -19.44
N THR A 34 -3.35 -9.12 -20.64
CA THR A 34 -2.70 -8.53 -21.83
C THR A 34 -3.05 -7.04 -21.91
N ILE A 35 -2.05 -6.19 -21.71
CA ILE A 35 -2.20 -4.72 -21.80
C ILE A 35 -1.89 -4.27 -23.23
N ALA A 36 -2.86 -3.60 -23.87
CA ALA A 36 -2.72 -3.15 -25.25
C ALA A 36 -1.76 -1.94 -25.36
N PRO A 37 -0.79 -1.91 -26.30
CA PRO A 37 0.18 -0.83 -26.39
C PRO A 37 -0.40 0.53 -26.81
N ARG A 38 -1.46 0.55 -27.63
CA ARG A 38 -2.02 1.78 -28.21
C ARG A 38 -3.23 2.34 -27.44
N ASN A 39 -3.88 1.52 -26.62
CA ASN A 39 -5.01 1.94 -25.79
C ASN A 39 -5.10 1.04 -24.54
N PRO A 40 -4.16 1.18 -23.59
CA PRO A 40 -4.06 0.28 -22.44
C PRO A 40 -5.27 0.37 -21.49
N TRP A 41 -6.04 1.46 -21.57
CA TRP A 41 -7.22 1.73 -20.74
C TRP A 41 -8.55 1.55 -21.50
N GLY A 42 -8.51 1.00 -22.71
CA GLY A 42 -9.69 0.77 -23.53
C GLY A 42 -10.49 -0.46 -23.10
N ALA A 43 -11.82 -0.42 -23.27
CA ALA A 43 -12.76 -1.47 -22.86
C ALA A 43 -12.66 -2.80 -23.65
N SER A 44 -11.73 -2.94 -24.59
CA SER A 44 -11.67 -4.06 -25.55
C SER A 44 -10.97 -5.33 -25.02
N HIS A 45 -10.52 -5.37 -23.76
CA HIS A 45 -9.77 -6.48 -23.16
C HIS A 45 -10.19 -6.74 -21.70
N PRO A 46 -9.84 -7.92 -21.11
CA PRO A 46 -10.18 -8.24 -19.72
C PRO A 46 -9.38 -7.36 -18.71
N ILE A 47 -9.85 -6.13 -18.52
CA ILE A 47 -9.22 -5.07 -17.71
C ILE A 47 -9.77 -4.96 -16.27
N ALA A 48 -10.73 -5.82 -15.90
CA ALA A 48 -11.37 -5.75 -14.58
C ALA A 48 -10.36 -5.93 -13.43
N VAL A 49 -9.43 -6.86 -13.58
CA VAL A 49 -8.33 -7.12 -12.61
C VAL A 49 -7.45 -5.87 -12.46
N LEU A 50 -7.15 -5.18 -13.56
CA LEU A 50 -6.38 -3.94 -13.56
C LEU A 50 -7.12 -2.80 -12.86
N TYR A 51 -8.42 -2.62 -13.13
CA TYR A 51 -9.19 -1.58 -12.47
C TYR A 51 -9.35 -1.80 -10.97
N ILE A 52 -9.62 -3.03 -10.55
CA ILE A 52 -9.70 -3.37 -9.13
C ILE A 52 -8.37 -3.06 -8.44
N HIS A 53 -7.26 -3.45 -9.07
CA HIS A 53 -5.90 -3.15 -8.58
C HIS A 53 -5.69 -1.64 -8.40
N VAL A 54 -6.01 -0.83 -9.42
CA VAL A 54 -5.90 0.63 -9.33
C VAL A 54 -6.76 1.22 -8.21
N ILE A 55 -8.01 0.75 -8.07
CA ILE A 55 -8.93 1.24 -7.03
C ILE A 55 -8.38 0.96 -5.63
N ILE A 56 -7.90 -0.26 -5.38
CA ILE A 56 -7.33 -0.62 -4.08
C ILE A 56 -6.04 0.16 -3.82
N GLY A 57 -5.17 0.33 -4.83
CA GLY A 57 -3.97 1.16 -4.72
C GLY A 57 -4.28 2.62 -4.34
N LEU A 58 -5.31 3.23 -4.92
CA LEU A 58 -5.75 4.58 -4.56
C LEU A 58 -6.35 4.63 -3.14
N ALA A 59 -7.15 3.64 -2.75
CA ALA A 59 -7.67 3.53 -1.39
C ALA A 59 -6.55 3.40 -0.36
N LEU A 60 -5.50 2.63 -0.65
CA LEU A 60 -4.29 2.53 0.17
C LEU A 60 -3.58 3.87 0.32
N LEU A 61 -3.48 4.67 -0.74
CA LEU A 61 -2.88 6.00 -0.68
C LEU A 61 -3.67 6.93 0.24
N ILE A 62 -5.01 6.94 0.12
CA ILE A 62 -5.90 7.71 1.01
C ILE A 62 -5.71 7.25 2.46
N ASN A 63 -5.71 5.94 2.70
CA ASN A 63 -5.51 5.37 4.02
C ASN A 63 -4.14 5.77 4.62
N GLY A 64 -3.09 5.78 3.79
CA GLY A 64 -1.76 6.23 4.18
C GLY A 64 -1.72 7.71 4.57
N ILE A 65 -2.44 8.58 3.86
CA ILE A 65 -2.58 10.00 4.22
C ILE A 65 -3.30 10.14 5.58
N MET A 66 -4.36 9.37 5.80
CA MET A 66 -5.06 9.34 7.09
C MET A 66 -4.13 8.90 8.23
N MET A 67 -3.26 7.90 7.98
CA MET A 67 -2.26 7.45 8.95
C MET A 67 -1.21 8.52 9.27
N ILE A 68 -0.76 9.30 8.27
CA ILE A 68 0.15 10.44 8.47
C ILE A 68 -0.53 11.47 9.39
N ASN A 69 -1.77 11.87 9.08
CA ASN A 69 -2.51 12.84 9.90
C ASN A 69 -2.67 12.36 11.35
N ALA A 70 -3.06 11.10 11.54
CA ALA A 70 -3.19 10.50 12.86
C ALA A 70 -1.85 10.42 13.61
N SER A 71 -0.73 10.22 12.91
CA SER A 71 0.62 10.19 13.52
C SER A 71 1.15 11.58 13.88
N LEU A 72 0.69 12.64 13.19
CA LEU A 72 1.00 14.03 13.54
C LEU A 72 0.23 14.47 14.79
N GLU A 73 -1.02 14.02 14.94
CA GLU A 73 -1.86 14.32 16.11
C GLU A 73 -1.39 13.59 17.38
N GLN A 74 -0.76 12.41 17.24
CA GLN A 74 -0.24 11.61 18.35
C GLN A 74 1.17 11.11 18.03
N PRO A 75 2.21 11.89 18.41
CA PRO A 75 3.59 11.55 18.11
C PRO A 75 4.07 10.41 19.02
N GLU A 76 3.70 9.18 18.65
CA GLU A 76 4.36 7.97 19.12
C GLU A 76 5.74 7.89 18.46
N ALA A 77 6.78 7.56 19.24
CA ALA A 77 8.15 7.57 18.77
C ALA A 77 8.32 6.68 17.52
N GLY A 78 8.72 7.29 16.40
CA GLY A 78 8.92 6.60 15.12
C GLY A 78 7.66 6.33 14.29
N ALA A 79 6.44 6.55 14.81
CA ALA A 79 5.22 6.25 14.06
C ALA A 79 5.13 7.04 12.75
N LEU A 80 5.34 8.36 12.83
CA LEU A 80 5.35 9.24 11.66
C LEU A 80 6.36 8.79 10.61
N GLY A 81 7.58 8.43 11.02
CA GLY A 81 8.63 7.94 10.12
C GLY A 81 8.19 6.72 9.32
N HIS A 82 7.64 5.70 9.99
CA HIS A 82 7.13 4.50 9.32
C HIS A 82 5.95 4.83 8.38
N THR A 83 5.03 5.71 8.79
CA THR A 83 3.91 6.10 7.90
C THR A 83 4.39 6.80 6.62
N ILE A 84 5.36 7.72 6.73
CA ILE A 84 5.93 8.43 5.59
C ILE A 84 6.64 7.46 4.64
N VAL A 85 7.47 6.56 5.17
CA VAL A 85 8.14 5.54 4.36
C VAL A 85 7.13 4.66 3.64
N GLY A 86 6.05 4.28 4.34
CA GLY A 86 4.98 3.48 3.76
C GLY A 86 4.26 4.17 2.60
N VAL A 87 3.88 5.44 2.79
CA VAL A 87 3.24 6.26 1.74
C VAL A 87 4.18 6.49 0.57
N ALA A 88 5.46 6.76 0.82
CA ALA A 88 6.46 6.92 -0.24
C ALA A 88 6.58 5.64 -1.09
N GLY A 89 6.58 4.46 -0.44
CA GLY A 89 6.55 3.16 -1.12
C GLY A 89 5.32 3.00 -2.03
N ILE A 90 4.13 3.35 -1.53
CA ILE A 90 2.88 3.32 -2.31
C ILE A 90 2.97 4.27 -3.53
N ILE A 91 3.46 5.50 -3.34
CA ILE A 91 3.61 6.48 -4.43
C ILE A 91 4.56 5.94 -5.52
N ILE A 92 5.70 5.38 -5.11
CA ILE A 92 6.65 4.74 -6.04
C ILE A 92 5.98 3.60 -6.80
N ALA A 93 5.23 2.74 -6.10
CA ALA A 93 4.52 1.62 -6.70
C ALA A 93 3.47 2.08 -7.73
N ILE A 94 2.65 3.06 -7.38
CA ILE A 94 1.63 3.63 -8.28
C ILE A 94 2.28 4.28 -9.50
N ALA A 95 3.30 5.11 -9.30
CA ALA A 95 3.99 5.79 -10.41
C ALA A 95 4.62 4.78 -11.38
N ALA A 96 5.29 3.76 -10.86
CA ALA A 96 5.86 2.69 -11.67
C ALA A 96 4.78 1.85 -12.37
N GLY A 97 3.66 1.55 -11.70
CA GLY A 97 2.52 0.84 -12.26
C GLY A 97 1.85 1.61 -13.41
N LEU A 98 1.61 2.91 -13.24
CA LEU A 98 1.09 3.77 -14.29
C LEU A 98 2.03 3.81 -15.51
N ALA A 99 3.34 3.96 -15.28
CA ALA A 99 4.34 3.92 -16.34
C ALA A 99 4.39 2.54 -17.03
N PHE A 100 4.24 1.45 -16.27
CA PHE A 100 4.22 0.08 -16.79
C PHE A 100 3.02 -0.13 -17.72
N VAL A 101 1.82 0.27 -17.28
CA VAL A 101 0.59 0.16 -18.07
C VAL A 101 0.65 1.04 -19.32
N ASN A 102 1.06 2.29 -19.19
CA ASN A 102 1.19 3.21 -20.32
C ASN A 102 2.29 2.81 -21.31
N GLY A 103 3.28 2.03 -20.85
CA GLY A 103 4.30 1.39 -21.68
C GLY A 103 3.87 0.04 -22.30
N GLY A 104 2.60 -0.35 -22.15
CA GLY A 104 2.05 -1.59 -22.72
C GLY A 104 2.38 -2.86 -21.93
N GLY A 105 2.76 -2.74 -20.65
CA GLY A 105 2.88 -3.88 -19.73
C GLY A 105 4.08 -4.81 -19.94
N ARG A 106 5.17 -4.33 -20.55
CA ARG A 106 6.32 -5.18 -20.95
C ARG A 106 7.63 -4.87 -20.22
N SER A 107 7.67 -3.84 -19.39
CA SER A 107 8.91 -3.39 -18.76
C SER A 107 9.17 -4.13 -17.43
N ASN A 108 10.12 -5.07 -17.46
CA ASN A 108 10.57 -5.79 -16.26
C ASN A 108 11.10 -4.84 -15.18
N LEU A 109 11.80 -3.77 -15.58
CA LEU A 109 12.32 -2.78 -14.64
C LEU A 109 11.20 -2.02 -13.91
N LEU A 110 10.15 -1.59 -14.62
CA LEU A 110 9.03 -0.91 -13.99
C LEU A 110 8.23 -1.85 -13.07
N SER A 111 8.06 -3.12 -13.46
CA SER A 111 7.46 -4.13 -12.58
C SER A 111 8.31 -4.38 -11.33
N LEU A 112 9.64 -4.38 -11.44
CA LEU A 112 10.53 -4.51 -10.29
C LEU A 112 10.44 -3.30 -9.37
N ILE A 113 10.48 -2.07 -9.90
CA ILE A 113 10.33 -0.85 -9.10
C ILE A 113 8.97 -0.83 -8.38
N MET A 114 7.91 -1.27 -9.06
CA MET A 114 6.59 -1.41 -8.46
C MET A 114 6.60 -2.38 -7.27
N ALA A 115 7.21 -3.56 -7.44
CA ALA A 115 7.34 -4.55 -6.37
C ALA A 115 8.20 -4.06 -5.19
N LEU A 116 9.26 -3.28 -5.46
CA LEU A 116 10.09 -2.67 -4.42
C LEU A 116 9.33 -1.60 -3.63
N GLY A 117 8.54 -0.75 -4.31
CA GLY A 117 7.66 0.23 -3.66
C GLY A 117 6.62 -0.44 -2.76
N PHE A 118 5.98 -1.51 -3.25
CA PHE A 118 5.09 -2.37 -2.48
C PHE A 118 5.80 -2.95 -1.24
N THR A 119 6.99 -3.51 -1.43
CA THR A 119 7.77 -4.14 -0.35
C THR A 119 8.10 -3.12 0.74
N LEU A 120 8.54 -1.93 0.33
CA LEU A 120 8.82 -0.83 1.25
C LEU A 120 7.57 -0.46 2.07
N ALA A 121 6.41 -0.34 1.42
CA ALA A 121 5.14 -0.05 2.07
C ALA A 121 4.73 -1.12 3.08
N LEU A 122 4.82 -2.40 2.67
CA LEU A 122 4.45 -3.54 3.50
C LEU A 122 5.31 -3.60 4.77
N PHE A 123 6.64 -3.51 4.63
CA PHE A 123 7.52 -3.56 5.80
C PHE A 123 7.32 -2.35 6.70
N ALA A 124 7.17 -1.14 6.16
CA ALA A 124 6.97 0.06 6.97
C ALA A 124 5.71 -0.04 7.83
N TYR A 125 4.58 -0.47 7.24
CA TYR A 125 3.33 -0.64 7.99
C TYR A 125 3.34 -1.85 8.93
N ALA A 126 4.04 -2.94 8.58
CA ALA A 126 4.23 -4.07 9.48
C ALA A 126 5.07 -3.68 10.72
N PHE A 127 6.17 -2.95 10.52
CA PHE A 127 6.97 -2.44 11.62
C PHE A 127 6.18 -1.45 12.48
N LEU A 128 5.40 -0.55 11.87
CA LEU A 128 4.53 0.35 12.61
C LEU A 128 3.54 -0.42 13.50
N LEU A 129 2.81 -1.39 12.93
CA LEU A 129 1.85 -2.20 13.67
C LEU A 129 2.52 -2.97 14.82
N TYR A 130 3.70 -3.51 14.57
CA TYR A 130 4.50 -4.21 15.58
C TYR A 130 4.90 -3.30 16.75
N HIS A 131 5.42 -2.10 16.45
CA HIS A 131 5.80 -1.13 17.49
C HIS A 131 4.59 -0.69 18.32
N LEU A 132 3.48 -0.33 17.67
CA LEU A 132 2.24 0.04 18.35
C LEU A 132 1.68 -1.11 19.23
N SER A 133 1.92 -2.35 18.83
CA SER A 133 1.48 -3.53 19.60
C SER A 133 2.33 -3.78 20.84
N ARG A 134 3.60 -3.37 20.86
CA ARG A 134 4.51 -3.54 21.99
C ARG A 134 4.44 -2.44 23.04
N THR A 135 4.01 -1.24 22.68
CA THR A 135 3.88 -0.11 23.61
C THR A 135 2.60 -0.16 24.45
N SER A 136 1.80 -1.23 24.35
CA SER A 136 0.62 -1.43 25.21
C SER A 136 1.07 -1.82 26.63
N PRO A 137 0.77 -1.02 27.68
CA PRO A 137 1.15 -1.36 29.04
C PRO A 137 0.47 -2.67 29.44
N LYS A 138 1.22 -3.55 30.15
CA LYS A 138 0.62 -4.67 30.88
C LYS A 138 -0.49 -4.10 31.74
N GLN A 139 -1.71 -4.59 31.53
CA GLN A 139 -2.83 -4.38 32.43
C GLN A 139 -2.36 -4.96 33.78
N THR A 140 -1.93 -4.11 34.70
CA THR A 140 -1.72 -4.52 36.08
C THR A 140 -3.10 -4.74 36.65
N ASP A 141 -3.51 -6.01 36.66
CA ASP A 141 -4.67 -6.46 37.41
C ASP A 141 -4.49 -5.99 38.87
N ALA A 142 -5.40 -5.12 39.30
CA ALA A 142 -5.53 -4.66 40.67
C ALA A 142 -6.66 -5.43 41.35
#